data_AF-A0A0A0L9I2-F1
#
_entry.id   AF-A0A0A0L9I2-F1
#
_cell.length_a   1.000
_cell.length_b   1.000
_cell.length_c   1.000
_cell.angle_alpha   90.00
_cell.angle_beta   90.00
_cell.angle_gamma   90.00
#
_symmetry.space_group_name_H-M   'P 1'
#
loop_
_entity.id
_entity.type
_entity.pdbx_description
1 polymer ?
#
loop_
_entity_poly.entity_id
_entity_poly.type
_entity_poly.pdbx_seq_one_letter_code
_entity_poly.pdbx_strand_id
1 'polypeptide(L)'
;MNESKFGMNFDVANTYRIVSKRVHVGKDGVSFLRWAGLLINCQTLEIQADYTKYLNNHLSSSLTVSWQGKPGHNLKEKLCDYLRPKCHPIFYDMNINTAAVVRLNIFQGFLICAMKFHCYICQLSYICKFSRNFLLKIILRSLRYMDVLIKNKMSSIQLDSLPRPSLQLADREVEWLGLNAYVQVLTRKQARHTRLLSLLKSRLLAHRLSECISSDCIYAVDVSHSSLLWEIKY
;
A
#
# COMPACT_ATOMS: atom_id res chain seq x y z
N MET A 1 33.44 -6.63 -3.70
CA MET A 1 32.01 -6.22 -3.84
C MET A 1 31.19 -7.48 -4.14
N ASN A 2 29.96 -7.61 -3.62
CA ASN A 2 29.13 -8.79 -3.90
C ASN A 2 28.35 -8.58 -5.21
N GLU A 3 28.79 -9.23 -6.29
CA GLU A 3 28.19 -9.10 -7.64
C GLU A 3 26.70 -9.48 -7.67
N SER A 4 26.27 -10.44 -6.84
CA SER A 4 24.86 -10.81 -6.75
C SER A 4 23.95 -9.72 -6.17
N LYS A 5 24.55 -8.76 -5.45
CA LYS A 5 23.85 -7.61 -4.87
C LYS A 5 24.01 -6.34 -5.70
N PHE A 6 24.72 -6.38 -6.82
CA PHE A 6 24.90 -5.23 -7.70
C PHE A 6 23.66 -5.02 -8.59
N GLY A 7 23.36 -3.76 -8.90
CA GLY A 7 22.22 -3.38 -9.73
C GLY A 7 22.53 -2.10 -10.51
N MET A 8 22.40 -2.16 -11.83
CA MET A 8 22.57 -1.04 -12.77
C MET A 8 21.49 -1.09 -13.86
N ASN A 9 21.19 0.06 -14.46
CA ASN A 9 20.23 0.23 -15.56
C ASN A 9 20.89 0.78 -16.85
N PHE A 10 22.22 0.78 -16.94
CA PHE A 10 22.97 1.26 -18.11
C PHE A 10 23.95 0.19 -18.61
N ASP A 11 24.24 0.25 -19.91
CA ASP A 11 25.21 -0.60 -20.55
C ASP A 11 26.62 -0.11 -20.22
N VAL A 12 27.46 -1.02 -19.72
CA VAL A 12 28.88 -0.74 -19.51
C VAL A 12 29.64 -1.51 -20.57
N ALA A 13 30.39 -0.78 -21.41
CA ALA A 13 31.06 -1.25 -22.62
C ALA A 13 32.07 -2.42 -22.44
N ASN A 14 32.28 -2.89 -21.21
CA ASN A 14 33.16 -4.02 -20.89
C ASN A 14 32.52 -5.08 -19.98
N THR A 15 31.20 -5.05 -19.80
CA THR A 15 30.52 -5.79 -18.73
C THR A 15 29.39 -6.69 -19.25
N TYR A 16 29.52 -7.19 -20.48
CA TYR A 16 28.61 -8.17 -21.11
C TYR A 16 28.34 -9.43 -20.25
N ARG A 17 29.06 -9.65 -19.15
CA ARG A 17 28.87 -10.77 -18.22
C ARG A 17 28.15 -10.42 -16.91
N ILE A 18 27.92 -9.14 -16.57
CA ILE A 18 27.21 -8.77 -15.33
C ILE A 18 25.76 -8.45 -15.66
N VAL A 19 24.94 -9.50 -15.68
CA VAL A 19 23.48 -9.37 -15.72
C VAL A 19 23.03 -8.70 -14.41
N SER A 20 22.44 -7.52 -14.51
CA SER A 20 21.92 -6.76 -13.36
C SER A 20 20.76 -7.52 -12.70
N LYS A 21 21.06 -8.28 -11.63
CA LYS A 21 20.05 -9.14 -10.95
C LYS A 21 18.98 -8.35 -10.19
N ARG A 22 19.19 -7.05 -9.98
CA ARG A 22 18.28 -6.19 -9.20
C ARG A 22 17.23 -5.46 -10.03
N VAL A 23 17.44 -5.31 -11.34
CA VAL A 23 16.41 -4.73 -12.21
C VAL A 23 15.23 -5.68 -12.25
N HIS A 24 14.06 -5.17 -11.91
CA HIS A 24 12.78 -5.85 -12.04
C HIS A 24 12.03 -5.18 -13.19
N VAL A 25 11.60 -5.95 -14.18
CA VAL A 25 10.77 -5.45 -15.27
C VAL A 25 9.34 -5.92 -15.03
N GLY A 26 8.43 -4.96 -14.92
CA GLY A 26 7.00 -5.20 -14.82
C GLY A 26 6.43 -5.81 -16.10
N LYS A 27 5.21 -6.33 -16.03
CA LYS A 27 4.52 -6.88 -17.21
C LYS A 27 4.23 -5.83 -18.29
N ASP A 28 4.17 -4.58 -17.87
CA ASP A 28 4.03 -3.37 -18.69
C ASP A 28 5.35 -2.92 -19.33
N GLY A 29 6.45 -3.64 -19.10
CA GLY A 29 7.78 -3.29 -19.61
C GLY A 29 8.49 -2.22 -18.78
N VAL A 30 7.87 -1.68 -17.72
CA VAL A 30 8.49 -0.68 -16.87
C VAL A 30 9.56 -1.33 -16.00
N SER A 31 10.78 -0.80 -16.07
CA SER A 31 11.92 -1.32 -15.30
C SER A 31 12.12 -0.54 -14.01
N PHE A 32 12.37 -1.27 -12.93
CA PHE A 32 12.62 -0.74 -11.58
C PHE A 32 13.92 -1.29 -10.99
N LEU A 33 14.69 -0.45 -10.32
CA LEU A 33 15.77 -0.88 -9.44
C LEU A 33 15.23 -1.19 -8.04
N ARG A 34 15.48 -2.41 -7.57
CA ARG A 34 15.13 -2.82 -6.20
C ARG A 34 16.22 -2.44 -5.21
N TRP A 35 15.87 -1.58 -4.25
CA TRP A 35 16.81 -1.11 -3.24
C TRP A 35 16.14 -0.91 -1.88
N ALA A 36 16.61 -1.65 -0.87
CA ALA A 36 16.17 -1.53 0.53
C ALA A 36 14.63 -1.58 0.77
N GLY A 37 13.89 -2.35 -0.05
CA GLY A 37 12.43 -2.42 0.03
C GLY A 37 11.69 -1.33 -0.74
N LEU A 38 12.40 -0.62 -1.62
CA LEU A 38 11.90 0.37 -2.57
C LEU A 38 12.06 -0.14 -4.01
N LEU A 39 11.16 0.32 -4.87
CA LEU A 39 11.26 0.25 -6.32
C LEU A 39 11.53 1.66 -6.83
N ILE A 40 12.67 1.85 -7.47
CA ILE A 40 13.03 3.12 -8.11
C ILE A 40 12.81 2.94 -9.61
N ASN A 41 11.89 3.72 -10.20
CA ASN A 41 11.65 3.66 -11.64
C ASN A 41 12.93 4.06 -12.39
N CYS A 42 13.42 3.21 -13.29
CA CYS A 42 14.69 3.45 -13.99
C CYS A 42 14.65 4.62 -14.98
N GLN A 43 13.46 5.09 -15.35
CA GLN A 43 13.25 6.21 -16.28
C GLN A 43 12.82 7.48 -15.54
N THR A 44 11.80 7.39 -14.68
CA THR A 44 11.23 8.56 -14.02
C THR A 44 11.85 8.86 -12.65
N LEU A 45 12.63 7.92 -12.09
CA LEU A 45 13.19 7.97 -10.74
C LEU A 45 12.16 8.03 -9.60
N GLU A 46 10.87 7.92 -9.93
CA GLU A 46 9.79 7.85 -8.95
C GLU A 46 9.93 6.60 -8.07
N ILE A 47 9.44 6.71 -6.84
CA ILE A 47 9.71 5.74 -5.78
C ILE A 47 8.41 5.08 -5.34
N GLN A 48 8.40 3.75 -5.42
CA GLN A 48 7.31 2.92 -4.93
C GLN A 48 7.78 1.94 -3.86
N ALA A 49 6.85 1.44 -3.05
CA ALA A 49 7.18 0.40 -2.07
C ALA A 49 7.33 -0.97 -2.74
N ASP A 50 8.41 -1.69 -2.44
CA ASP A 50 8.62 -3.05 -2.94
C ASP A 50 7.81 -4.08 -2.13
N TYR A 51 6.83 -4.69 -2.79
CA TYR A 51 5.98 -5.74 -2.23
C TYR A 51 6.33 -7.16 -2.73
N THR A 52 7.37 -7.31 -3.56
CA THR A 52 7.77 -8.60 -4.15
C THR A 52 8.06 -9.68 -3.12
N LYS A 53 8.48 -9.30 -1.90
CA LYS A 53 8.70 -10.23 -0.78
C LYS A 53 7.45 -11.05 -0.39
N TYR A 54 6.26 -10.62 -0.78
CA TYR A 54 5.00 -11.31 -0.50
C TYR A 54 4.58 -12.32 -1.58
N LEU A 55 5.31 -12.43 -2.69
CA LEU A 55 4.93 -13.30 -3.82
C LEU A 55 5.19 -14.78 -3.56
N ASN A 56 6.27 -15.09 -2.84
CA ASN A 56 6.74 -16.48 -2.69
C ASN A 56 6.02 -17.27 -1.59
N ASN A 57 5.33 -16.59 -0.68
CA ASN A 57 4.70 -17.21 0.48
C ASN A 57 3.28 -16.68 0.67
N HIS A 58 2.42 -17.48 1.32
CA HIS A 58 1.11 -16.98 1.73
C HIS A 58 1.27 -15.80 2.70
N LEU A 59 0.50 -14.73 2.50
CA LEU A 59 0.62 -13.49 3.25
C LEU A 59 0.41 -13.69 4.75
N SER A 60 -0.38 -14.70 5.14
CA SER A 60 -0.59 -15.08 6.55
C SER A 60 0.72 -15.43 7.27
N SER A 61 1.73 -15.94 6.57
CA SER A 61 3.05 -16.25 7.15
C SER A 61 3.83 -15.00 7.55
N SER A 62 3.38 -13.81 7.13
CA SER A 62 3.94 -12.51 7.53
C SER A 62 3.21 -11.85 8.70
N LEU A 63 2.30 -12.58 9.36
CA LEU A 63 1.44 -12.06 10.43
C LEU A 63 1.66 -12.83 11.73
N THR A 64 1.68 -12.08 12.83
CA THR A 64 1.56 -12.64 14.18
C THR A 64 0.19 -12.27 14.71
N VAL A 65 -0.69 -13.27 14.83
CA VAL A 65 -2.04 -13.08 15.37
C VAL A 65 -2.02 -13.34 16.87
N SER A 66 -2.45 -12.33 17.64
CA SER A 66 -2.59 -12.45 19.08
C SER A 66 -3.99 -12.91 19.42
N TRP A 67 -4.07 -14.13 19.94
CA TRP A 67 -5.30 -14.84 20.30
C TRP A 67 -5.76 -14.54 21.73
N GLN A 68 -4.82 -14.21 22.61
CA GLN A 68 -5.07 -13.94 24.03
C GLN A 68 -5.29 -12.44 24.29
N GLY A 69 -5.98 -12.13 25.39
CA GLY A 69 -6.24 -10.76 25.82
C GLY A 69 -7.37 -10.10 25.05
N LYS A 70 -7.09 -8.96 24.39
CA LYS A 70 -8.09 -8.13 23.69
C LYS A 70 -7.90 -8.23 22.16
N PRO A 71 -8.37 -9.31 21.49
CA PRO A 71 -8.07 -9.59 20.09
C PRO A 71 -8.53 -8.49 19.13
N GLY A 72 -9.65 -7.81 19.43
CA GLY A 72 -10.11 -6.67 18.65
C GLY A 72 -9.21 -5.43 18.77
N HIS A 73 -8.64 -5.19 19.95
CA HIS A 73 -7.64 -4.14 20.15
C HIS A 73 -6.36 -4.47 19.38
N ASN A 74 -5.91 -5.71 19.47
CA ASN A 74 -4.70 -6.18 18.79
C ASN A 74 -4.84 -6.09 17.26
N LEU A 75 -6.00 -6.45 16.70
CA LEU A 75 -6.29 -6.24 15.28
C LEU A 75 -6.14 -4.76 14.90
N LYS A 76 -6.71 -3.85 15.71
CA LYS A 76 -6.64 -2.40 15.48
C LYS A 76 -5.20 -1.90 15.42
N GLU A 77 -4.38 -2.29 16.40
CA GLU A 77 -2.97 -1.92 16.45
C GLU A 77 -2.18 -2.53 15.28
N LYS A 78 -2.45 -3.79 14.93
CA LYS A 78 -1.74 -4.48 13.82
C LYS A 78 -1.94 -3.81 12.46
N LEU A 79 -3.14 -3.26 12.19
CA LEU A 79 -3.34 -2.48 10.96
C LEU A 79 -2.52 -1.19 10.98
N CYS A 80 -2.51 -0.46 12.10
CA CYS A 80 -1.73 0.77 12.24
C CYS A 80 -0.22 0.51 12.18
N ASP A 81 0.26 -0.52 12.87
CA ASP A 81 1.68 -0.92 12.88
C ASP A 81 2.17 -1.28 11.48
N TYR A 82 1.34 -1.94 10.67
CA TYR A 82 1.66 -2.21 9.27
C TYR A 82 1.76 -0.93 8.43
N LEU A 83 0.84 0.03 8.62
CA LEU A 83 0.78 1.27 7.84
C LEU A 83 1.86 2.28 8.25
N ARG A 84 2.32 2.26 9.51
CA ARG A 84 3.32 3.20 10.05
C ARG A 84 4.60 3.33 9.20
N PRO A 85 5.28 2.24 8.79
CA PRO A 85 6.45 2.32 7.91
C PRO A 85 6.10 2.73 6.48
N LYS A 86 4.84 2.58 6.06
CA LYS A 86 4.37 3.03 4.74
C LYS A 86 4.18 4.53 4.67
N CYS A 87 4.04 5.21 5.80
CA CYS A 87 3.91 6.67 5.86
C CYS A 87 5.27 7.42 5.71
N HIS A 88 6.30 6.80 5.13
CA HIS A 88 7.59 7.48 4.94
C HIS A 88 7.46 8.58 3.87
N PRO A 89 7.94 9.81 4.11
CA PRO A 89 7.80 10.95 3.19
C PRO A 89 8.28 10.71 1.76
N ILE A 90 9.29 9.87 1.57
CA ILE A 90 9.83 9.49 0.25
C ILE A 90 8.78 9.00 -0.76
N PHE A 91 7.65 8.45 -0.28
CA PHE A 91 6.56 7.96 -1.13
C PHE A 91 5.54 9.03 -1.53
N TYR A 92 5.56 10.18 -0.86
CA TYR A 92 4.50 11.19 -0.92
C TYR A 92 5.00 12.59 -1.27
N ASP A 93 6.33 12.78 -1.33
CA ASP A 93 6.94 14.02 -1.77
C ASP A 93 6.72 14.21 -3.27
N MET A 94 6.02 15.29 -3.63
CA MET A 94 5.71 15.69 -5.00
C MET A 94 6.94 16.20 -5.77
N ASN A 95 8.06 16.47 -5.08
CA ASN A 95 9.35 16.74 -5.76
C ASN A 95 10.00 15.45 -6.30
N ILE A 96 9.58 14.29 -5.79
CA ILE A 96 10.13 12.97 -6.16
C ILE A 96 9.14 12.18 -7.01
N ASN A 97 7.85 12.30 -6.69
CA ASN A 97 6.79 11.47 -7.27
C ASN A 97 5.71 12.34 -7.91
N THR A 98 5.15 11.87 -9.01
CA THR A 98 3.95 12.48 -9.58
C THR A 98 2.74 12.29 -8.65
N ALA A 99 1.71 13.13 -8.84
CA ALA A 99 0.44 13.04 -8.13
C ALA A 99 -0.19 11.63 -8.22
N ALA A 100 -0.06 11.00 -9.39
CA ALA A 100 -0.48 9.64 -9.67
C ALA A 100 0.27 8.61 -8.81
N VAL A 101 1.61 8.68 -8.76
CA VAL A 101 2.43 7.73 -7.97
C VAL A 101 2.26 7.91 -6.47
N VAL A 102 2.09 9.15 -5.99
CA VAL A 102 1.76 9.43 -4.58
C VAL A 102 0.48 8.68 -4.17
N ARG A 103 -0.59 8.79 -4.96
CA ARG A 103 -1.86 8.10 -4.69
C ARG A 103 -1.75 6.59 -4.87
N LEU A 104 -0.97 6.13 -5.85
CA LEU A 104 -0.70 4.72 -6.05
C LEU A 104 0.01 4.10 -4.84
N ASN A 105 0.99 4.78 -4.25
CA ASN A 105 1.66 4.33 -3.02
C ASN A 105 0.69 4.22 -1.84
N ILE A 106 -0.22 5.18 -1.68
CA ILE A 106 -1.30 5.13 -0.66
C ILE A 106 -2.19 3.91 -0.91
N PHE A 107 -2.68 3.77 -2.14
CA PHE A 107 -3.60 2.71 -2.54
C PHE A 107 -2.98 1.31 -2.35
N GLN A 108 -1.76 1.09 -2.86
CA GLN A 108 -1.03 -0.17 -2.70
C GLN A 108 -0.74 -0.49 -1.23
N GLY A 109 -0.42 0.54 -0.43
CA GLY A 109 -0.32 0.42 1.03
C GLY A 109 -1.59 -0.16 1.63
N PHE A 110 -2.76 0.38 1.25
CA PHE A 110 -4.04 -0.13 1.72
C PHE A 110 -4.44 -1.49 1.13
N LEU A 111 -4.06 -1.83 -0.10
CA LEU A 111 -4.30 -3.17 -0.67
C LEU A 111 -3.69 -4.25 0.22
N ILE A 112 -2.40 -4.12 0.54
CA ILE A 112 -1.73 -5.08 1.41
C ILE A 112 -2.31 -5.03 2.84
N CYS A 113 -2.69 -3.85 3.33
CA CYS A 113 -3.35 -3.73 4.63
C CYS A 113 -4.69 -4.51 4.67
N ALA A 114 -5.48 -4.41 3.60
CA ALA A 114 -6.75 -5.12 3.45
C ALA A 114 -6.55 -6.64 3.30
N MET A 115 -5.51 -7.08 2.58
CA MET A 115 -5.15 -8.50 2.48
C MET A 115 -4.71 -9.04 3.85
N LYS A 116 -3.87 -8.30 4.58
CA LYS A 116 -3.46 -8.65 5.95
C LYS A 116 -4.65 -8.69 6.91
N PHE A 117 -5.57 -7.73 6.81
CA PHE A 117 -6.83 -7.73 7.54
C PHE A 117 -7.63 -9.00 7.28
N HIS A 118 -7.78 -9.41 6.00
CA HIS A 118 -8.47 -10.63 5.63
C HIS A 118 -7.83 -11.86 6.29
N CYS A 119 -6.51 -12.04 6.16
CA CYS A 119 -5.81 -13.16 6.78
C CYS A 119 -5.97 -13.15 8.31
N TYR A 120 -5.85 -11.99 8.95
CA TYR A 120 -6.00 -11.84 10.40
C TYR A 120 -7.40 -12.22 10.88
N ILE A 121 -8.45 -11.81 10.16
CA ILE A 121 -9.83 -12.19 10.47
C ILE A 121 -10.08 -13.68 10.23
N CYS A 122 -9.50 -14.26 9.19
CA CYS A 122 -9.62 -15.71 8.94
C CYS A 122 -9.04 -16.50 10.11
N GLN A 123 -7.87 -16.10 10.61
CA GLN A 123 -7.28 -16.69 11.80
C GLN A 123 -8.19 -16.45 13.02
N LEU A 124 -8.53 -15.21 13.38
CA LEU A 124 -9.35 -14.95 14.57
C LEU A 124 -10.75 -15.60 14.56
N SER A 125 -11.30 -15.91 13.38
CA SER A 125 -12.65 -16.47 13.26
C SER A 125 -12.83 -17.83 13.93
N TYR A 126 -11.75 -18.56 14.20
CA TYR A 126 -11.77 -19.80 14.98
C TYR A 126 -12.03 -19.57 16.47
N ILE A 127 -11.74 -18.37 16.98
CA ILE A 127 -11.79 -18.05 18.42
C ILE A 127 -12.90 -17.05 18.75
N CYS A 128 -13.08 -16.02 17.92
CA CYS A 128 -14.05 -14.98 18.20
C CYS A 128 -14.69 -14.42 16.92
N LYS A 129 -15.91 -13.87 17.08
CA LYS A 129 -16.64 -13.20 16.00
C LYS A 129 -16.74 -11.71 16.32
N PHE A 130 -16.44 -10.87 15.34
CA PHE A 130 -16.59 -9.43 15.46
C PHE A 130 -17.86 -8.95 14.75
N SER A 131 -18.51 -7.93 15.34
CA SER A 131 -19.59 -7.26 14.65
C SER A 131 -19.05 -6.48 13.44
N ARG A 132 -19.86 -6.37 12.40
CA ARG A 132 -19.47 -5.72 11.13
C ARG A 132 -19.23 -4.23 11.31
N ASN A 133 -20.01 -3.59 12.17
CA ASN A 133 -19.82 -2.19 12.56
C ASN A 133 -18.51 -1.98 13.31
N PHE A 134 -18.09 -2.94 14.14
CA PHE A 134 -16.79 -2.90 14.79
C PHE A 134 -15.65 -3.02 13.78
N LEU A 135 -15.73 -3.98 12.84
CA LEU A 135 -14.72 -4.13 11.79
C LEU A 135 -14.62 -2.89 10.88
N LEU A 136 -15.77 -2.33 10.49
CA LEU A 136 -15.81 -1.08 9.74
C LEU A 136 -15.13 0.07 10.50
N LYS A 137 -15.42 0.23 11.80
CA LYS A 137 -14.75 1.24 12.65
C LYS A 137 -13.24 1.05 12.71
N ILE A 138 -12.75 -0.18 12.80
CA ILE A 138 -11.32 -0.48 12.77
C ILE A 138 -10.69 -0.07 11.45
N ILE A 139 -11.31 -0.43 10.32
CA ILE A 139 -10.84 -0.08 8.98
C ILE A 139 -10.76 1.45 8.84
N LEU A 140 -11.84 2.16 9.14
CA LEU A 140 -11.86 3.62 9.01
C LEU A 140 -10.84 4.31 9.92
N ARG A 141 -10.59 3.75 11.09
CA ARG A 141 -9.52 4.22 11.97
C ARG A 141 -8.14 4.04 11.35
N SER A 142 -7.86 2.92 10.68
CA SER A 142 -6.57 2.71 10.01
C SER A 142 -6.38 3.65 8.81
N LEU A 143 -7.46 3.95 8.07
CA LEU A 143 -7.43 4.94 6.98
C LEU A 143 -7.09 6.34 7.52
N ARG A 144 -7.82 6.78 8.56
CA ARG A 144 -7.56 8.07 9.23
C ARG A 144 -6.16 8.13 9.85
N TYR A 145 -5.68 7.02 10.40
CA TYR A 145 -4.34 6.93 10.97
C TYR A 145 -3.26 7.24 9.93
N MET A 146 -3.35 6.62 8.75
CA MET A 146 -2.40 6.86 7.66
C MET A 146 -2.49 8.30 7.14
N ASP A 147 -3.70 8.84 6.94
CA ASP A 147 -3.89 10.24 6.50
C ASP A 147 -3.18 11.23 7.42
N VAL A 148 -3.43 11.14 8.73
CA VAL A 148 -2.80 12.00 9.74
C VAL A 148 -1.28 11.78 9.79
N LEU A 149 -0.84 10.52 9.74
CA LEU A 149 0.59 10.21 9.89
C LEU A 149 1.42 10.66 8.68
N ILE A 150 0.89 10.57 7.46
CA ILE A 150 1.55 11.10 6.26
C ILE A 150 1.74 12.60 6.41
N LYS A 151 0.65 13.34 6.69
CA LYS A 151 0.69 14.81 6.86
C LYS A 151 1.71 15.23 7.93
N ASN A 152 1.68 14.59 9.10
CA ASN A 152 2.60 14.88 10.19
C ASN A 152 4.07 14.62 9.82
N LYS A 153 4.35 13.49 9.15
CA LYS A 153 5.73 13.14 8.75
C LYS A 153 6.25 14.06 7.66
N MET A 154 5.41 14.43 6.69
CA MET A 154 5.78 15.40 5.66
C MET A 154 6.11 16.78 6.27
N SER A 155 5.29 17.27 7.21
CA SER A 155 5.55 18.55 7.87
C SER A 155 6.74 18.53 8.83
N SER A 156 7.13 17.37 9.36
CA SER A 156 8.24 17.26 10.31
C SER A 156 9.63 17.28 9.67
N ILE A 157 9.72 17.13 8.34
CA ILE A 157 11.02 17.20 7.67
C ILE A 157 11.47 18.65 7.63
N GLN A 158 12.48 18.94 8.43
CA GLN A 158 13.25 20.18 8.33
C GLN A 158 14.44 19.90 7.41
N LEU A 159 14.38 20.45 6.20
CA LEU A 159 15.52 20.49 5.29
C LEU A 159 16.05 21.92 5.28
N ASP A 160 17.35 22.06 5.52
CA ASP A 160 18.06 23.34 5.48
C ASP A 160 18.18 23.87 4.05
N SER A 161 18.04 22.99 3.04
CA SER A 161 18.07 23.31 1.62
C SER A 161 16.71 23.16 0.93
N LEU A 162 16.47 23.97 -0.10
CA LEU A 162 15.30 23.89 -0.98
C LEU A 162 15.56 22.90 -2.15
N PRO A 163 14.51 22.28 -2.71
CA PRO A 163 13.09 22.42 -2.35
C PRO A 163 12.70 21.61 -1.12
N ARG A 164 11.77 22.15 -0.33
CA ARG A 164 11.18 21.43 0.81
C ARG A 164 10.21 20.35 0.31
N PRO A 165 10.07 19.22 1.03
CA PRO A 165 9.11 18.20 0.68
C PRO A 165 7.71 18.78 0.57
N SER A 166 7.01 18.43 -0.50
CA SER A 166 5.68 18.96 -0.78
C SER A 166 4.67 17.82 -0.90
N LEU A 167 3.49 18.02 -0.32
CA LEU A 167 2.39 17.06 -0.35
C LEU A 167 1.13 17.76 -0.84
N GLN A 168 0.51 17.21 -1.87
CA GLN A 168 -0.77 17.73 -2.38
C GLN A 168 -1.82 16.60 -2.41
N LEU A 169 -2.67 16.59 -1.38
CA LEU A 169 -3.81 15.69 -1.25
C LEU A 169 -5.08 16.47 -0.97
N ALA A 170 -6.17 16.10 -1.63
CA ALA A 170 -7.49 16.68 -1.37
C ALA A 170 -8.05 16.18 -0.03
N ASP A 171 -9.04 16.90 0.52
CA ASP A 171 -9.71 16.44 1.74
C ASP A 171 -10.37 15.07 1.50
N ARG A 172 -10.21 14.17 2.48
CA ARG A 172 -10.71 12.78 2.43
C ARG A 172 -10.17 11.88 1.32
N GLU A 173 -9.15 12.31 0.57
CA GLU A 173 -8.61 11.52 -0.56
C GLU A 173 -7.99 10.19 -0.11
N VAL A 174 -7.28 10.20 1.01
CA VAL A 174 -6.71 8.99 1.63
C VAL A 174 -7.81 8.02 2.08
N GLU A 175 -8.94 8.53 2.61
CA GLU A 175 -10.09 7.71 3.00
C GLU A 175 -10.71 7.05 1.77
N TRP A 176 -10.88 7.78 0.67
CA TRP A 176 -11.42 7.26 -0.58
C TRP A 176 -10.55 6.16 -1.21
N LEU A 177 -9.22 6.37 -1.28
CA LEU A 177 -8.27 5.37 -1.77
C LEU A 177 -8.28 4.10 -0.90
N GLY A 178 -8.33 4.28 0.42
CA GLY A 178 -8.42 3.18 1.37
C GLY A 178 -9.71 2.39 1.24
N LEU A 179 -10.86 3.05 1.12
CA LEU A 179 -12.15 2.38 0.90
C LEU A 179 -12.13 1.57 -0.40
N ASN A 180 -11.62 2.13 -1.49
CA ASN A 180 -11.46 1.40 -2.76
C ASN A 180 -10.60 0.14 -2.59
N ALA A 181 -9.44 0.25 -1.95
CA ALA A 181 -8.55 -0.88 -1.73
C ALA A 181 -9.24 -2.02 -0.94
N TYR A 182 -9.94 -1.68 0.14
CA TYR A 182 -10.69 -2.66 0.93
C TYR A 182 -11.85 -3.29 0.14
N VAL A 183 -12.58 -2.50 -0.64
CA VAL A 183 -13.66 -3.01 -1.49
C VAL A 183 -13.11 -3.98 -2.54
N GLN A 184 -12.02 -3.65 -3.23
CA GLN A 184 -11.42 -4.52 -4.24
C GLN A 184 -10.92 -5.84 -3.64
N VAL A 185 -10.15 -5.77 -2.53
CA VAL A 185 -9.61 -6.97 -1.88
C VAL A 185 -10.71 -7.87 -1.30
N LEU A 186 -11.70 -7.29 -0.62
CA LEU A 186 -12.76 -8.08 0.03
C LEU A 186 -13.82 -8.59 -0.95
N THR A 187 -13.96 -7.98 -2.13
CA THR A 187 -14.82 -8.53 -3.21
C THR A 187 -14.31 -9.91 -3.66
N ARG A 188 -12.99 -10.10 -3.77
CA ARG A 188 -12.39 -11.44 -4.04
C ARG A 188 -12.63 -12.46 -2.93
N LYS A 189 -13.06 -12.00 -1.75
CA LYS A 189 -13.30 -12.82 -0.54
C LYS A 189 -14.74 -12.69 -0.05
N GLN A 190 -15.68 -12.44 -0.97
CA GLN A 190 -17.06 -12.11 -0.68
C GLN A 190 -17.74 -13.13 0.23
N ALA A 191 -17.55 -14.44 0.01
CA ALA A 191 -18.20 -15.49 0.81
C ALA A 191 -18.07 -15.30 2.34
N ARG A 192 -16.95 -14.73 2.81
CA ARG A 192 -16.70 -14.43 4.22
C ARG A 192 -17.14 -13.02 4.63
N HIS A 193 -17.07 -12.06 3.70
CA HIS A 193 -17.16 -10.63 3.99
C HIS A 193 -18.39 -9.93 3.41
N THR A 194 -19.36 -10.64 2.80
CA THR A 194 -20.53 -10.07 2.07
C THR A 194 -21.15 -8.88 2.78
N ARG A 195 -21.44 -9.04 4.07
CA ARG A 195 -22.13 -8.03 4.87
C ARG A 195 -21.23 -6.83 5.23
N LEU A 196 -19.94 -7.05 5.48
CA LEU A 196 -18.97 -5.95 5.69
C LEU A 196 -18.70 -5.21 4.38
N LEU A 197 -18.61 -5.95 3.28
CA LEU A 197 -18.44 -5.41 1.93
C LEU A 197 -19.60 -4.51 1.54
N SER A 198 -20.84 -4.88 1.87
CA SER A 198 -22.02 -4.01 1.67
C SER A 198 -21.84 -2.66 2.39
N LEU A 199 -21.43 -2.65 3.66
CA LEU A 199 -21.20 -1.41 4.40
C LEU A 199 -20.08 -0.56 3.80
N LEU A 200 -18.98 -1.19 3.36
CA LEU A 200 -17.87 -0.50 2.70
C LEU A 200 -18.30 0.11 1.36
N LYS A 201 -19.05 -0.63 0.54
CA LYS A 201 -19.60 -0.14 -0.74
C LYS A 201 -20.56 1.03 -0.51
N SER A 202 -21.50 0.92 0.43
CA SER A 202 -22.41 2.02 0.76
C SER A 202 -21.65 3.27 1.22
N ARG A 203 -20.60 3.11 2.02
CA ARG A 203 -19.77 4.23 2.46
C ARG A 203 -18.95 4.86 1.33
N LEU A 204 -18.42 4.03 0.43
CA LEU A 204 -17.67 4.51 -0.73
C LEU A 204 -18.59 5.29 -1.70
N LEU A 205 -19.80 4.80 -1.94
CA LEU A 205 -20.80 5.50 -2.76
C LEU A 205 -21.22 6.84 -2.15
N ALA A 206 -21.43 6.88 -0.82
CA ALA A 206 -21.78 8.11 -0.10
C ALA A 206 -20.58 9.04 0.16
N HIS A 207 -19.39 8.71 -0.35
CA HIS A 207 -18.18 9.49 -0.10
C HIS A 207 -18.15 10.75 -0.97
N ARG A 208 -17.88 11.92 -0.36
CA ARG A 208 -17.93 13.23 -1.03
C ARG A 208 -17.04 13.34 -2.28
N LEU A 209 -15.87 12.69 -2.26
CA LEU A 209 -14.98 12.67 -3.43
C LEU A 209 -15.52 11.89 -4.64
N SER A 210 -16.56 11.08 -4.47
CA SER A 210 -17.14 10.31 -5.59
C SER A 210 -17.76 11.21 -6.67
N GLU A 211 -18.03 12.48 -6.37
CA GLU A 211 -18.56 13.47 -7.31
C GLU A 211 -17.47 14.17 -8.13
N CYS A 212 -16.21 14.19 -7.66
CA CYS A 212 -15.10 14.90 -8.31
C CYS A 212 -13.80 14.12 -8.11
N ILE A 213 -13.69 12.99 -8.82
CA ILE A 213 -12.52 12.11 -8.75
C ILE A 213 -11.45 12.62 -9.72
N SER A 214 -10.23 12.86 -9.24
CA SER A 214 -9.11 13.24 -10.09
C SER A 214 -8.63 12.08 -10.97
N SER A 215 -8.04 12.40 -12.13
CA SER A 215 -7.38 11.40 -12.99
C SER A 215 -6.31 10.61 -12.25
N ASP A 216 -5.59 11.25 -11.31
CA ASP A 216 -4.56 10.60 -10.49
C ASP A 216 -5.15 9.57 -9.52
N CYS A 217 -6.34 9.83 -8.99
CA CYS A 217 -7.07 8.85 -8.17
C CYS A 217 -7.54 7.65 -9.01
N ILE A 218 -8.05 7.92 -10.21
CA ILE A 218 -8.48 6.87 -11.16
C ILE A 218 -7.29 5.99 -11.53
N TYR A 219 -6.15 6.60 -11.87
CA TYR A 219 -4.89 5.91 -12.12
C TYR A 219 -4.50 5.01 -10.93
N ALA A 220 -4.52 5.54 -9.70
CA ALA A 220 -4.10 4.77 -8.54
C ALA A 220 -4.94 3.51 -8.28
N VAL A 221 -6.26 3.57 -8.52
CA VAL A 221 -7.17 2.45 -8.24
C VAL A 221 -7.32 1.45 -9.40
N ASP A 222 -6.76 1.75 -10.57
CA ASP A 222 -6.74 0.81 -11.69
C ASP A 222 -5.95 -0.46 -11.31
N VAL A 223 -6.56 -1.60 -11.57
CA VAL A 223 -6.04 -2.93 -11.20
C VAL A 223 -4.70 -3.21 -11.90
N SER A 224 -4.48 -2.67 -13.10
CA SER A 224 -3.26 -2.89 -13.90
C SER A 224 -2.00 -2.32 -13.22
N HIS A 225 -2.10 -1.14 -12.60
CA HIS A 225 -1.00 -0.48 -11.88
C HIS A 225 -0.66 -1.15 -10.53
N SER A 226 -1.46 -2.11 -10.10
CA SER A 226 -1.18 -2.96 -8.93
C SER A 226 -1.20 -4.46 -9.28
N SER A 227 -1.01 -4.81 -10.56
CA SER A 227 -1.10 -6.18 -11.09
C SER A 227 -0.31 -7.21 -10.27
N LEU A 228 0.93 -6.87 -9.91
CA LEU A 228 1.82 -7.71 -9.10
C LEU A 228 1.24 -8.04 -7.72
N LEU A 229 0.55 -7.09 -7.08
CA LEU A 229 -0.02 -7.29 -5.74
C LEU A 229 -1.15 -8.33 -5.78
N TRP A 230 -1.83 -8.48 -6.91
CA TRP A 230 -2.91 -9.44 -7.08
C TRP A 230 -2.45 -10.89 -7.23
N GLU A 231 -1.14 -11.12 -7.41
CA GLU A 231 -0.50 -12.44 -7.42
C GLU A 231 -0.17 -12.94 -6.01
N ILE A 232 -0.24 -12.06 -5.00
CA ILE A 232 -0.02 -12.44 -3.60
C ILE A 232 -1.13 -13.41 -3.17
N LYS A 233 -0.73 -14.51 -2.54
CA LYS A 233 -1.65 -15.49 -1.95
C LYS A 233 -2.08 -15.00 -0.56
N TYR A 234 -3.37 -14.74 -0.34
CA TYR A 234 -3.92 -14.25 0.93
C TYR A 234 -5.30 -14.81 1.24
#